data_AF-A0AAE6C4L6-F1
#
_entry.id   AF-A0AAE6C4L6-F1
#
_cell.length_a   1.000
_cell.length_b   1.000
_cell.length_c   1.000
_cell.angle_alpha   90.00
_cell.angle_beta   90.00
_cell.angle_gamma   90.00
#
_symmetry.space_group_name_H-M   'P 1'
#
loop_
_entity.id
_entity.type
_entity.pdbx_description
1 polymer ?
#
loop_
_entity_poly.entity_id
_entity_poly.type
_entity_poly.pdbx_seq_one_letter_code
_entity_poly.pdbx_strand_id
1 'polypeptide(L)' 'MEQYQILNGGCWSTQTENKTFRSLEKAIEYAGKHADELSALEVFIHNGGQREEIICGAELRSLITRVCHH' A
#
# COMPACT_ATOMS: atom_id res chain seq x y z
N MET A 1 -13.07 -6.49 11.13
CA MET A 1 -13.14 -5.76 9.84
C MET A 1 -11.73 -5.40 9.47
N GLU A 2 -11.29 -5.82 8.29
CA GLU A 2 -9.94 -5.54 7.76
C GLU A 2 -9.89 -4.10 7.26
N GLN A 3 -8.87 -3.34 7.68
CA GLN A 3 -8.59 -2.01 7.14
C GLN A 3 -7.17 -1.99 6.58
N TYR A 4 -6.98 -1.36 5.44
CA TYR A 4 -5.71 -1.30 4.74
C TYR A 4 -5.25 0.15 4.71
N GLN A 5 -4.05 0.44 5.17
CA GLN A 5 -3.54 1.80 5.23
C GLN A 5 -2.26 1.91 4.43
N ILE A 6 -2.18 2.89 3.54
CA ILE A 6 -0.94 3.23 2.86
C ILE A 6 -0.29 4.37 3.64
N LEU A 7 0.95 4.14 4.07
CA LEU A 7 1.80 5.15 4.66
C LEU A 7 2.98 5.45 3.74
N ASN A 8 3.33 6.73 3.69
CA ASN A 8 4.55 7.21 3.06
C ASN A 8 5.66 7.28 4.12
N GLY A 9 6.67 6.42 3.99
CA GLY A 9 7.78 6.32 4.95
C GLY A 9 8.83 7.42 4.83
N GLY A 10 8.73 8.30 3.83
CA GLY A 10 9.69 9.37 3.58
C GLY A 10 9.15 10.75 3.97
N CYS A 11 9.86 11.46 4.85
CA CYS A 11 9.59 12.86 5.23
C CYS A 11 9.55 13.85 4.03
N TRP A 12 9.85 13.40 2.81
CA TRP A 12 10.07 14.24 1.62
C TRP A 12 9.21 13.91 0.39
N SER A 13 8.37 12.87 0.44
CA SER A 13 7.42 12.63 -0.63
C SER A 13 6.11 13.35 -0.30
N THR A 14 5.90 14.50 -0.94
CA THR A 14 4.69 15.32 -0.80
C THR A 14 3.58 14.92 -1.76
N GLN A 15 3.81 13.89 -2.59
CA GLN A 15 2.92 13.52 -3.69
C GLN A 15 1.96 12.38 -3.34
N THR A 16 2.32 11.50 -2.39
CA THR A 16 1.44 10.40 -1.99
C THR A 16 0.87 10.61 -0.60
N GLU A 17 -0.44 10.83 -0.54
CA GLU A 17 -1.19 11.01 0.71
C GLU A 17 -1.42 9.68 1.43
N ASN A 18 -1.32 9.71 2.76
CA ASN A 18 -1.69 8.55 3.59
C ASN A 18 -3.19 8.28 3.45
N LYS A 19 -3.54 7.04 3.11
CA LYS A 19 -4.93 6.70 2.78
C LYS A 19 -5.34 5.34 3.31
N THR A 20 -6.54 5.26 3.87
CA THR A 20 -7.16 4.03 4.33
C THR A 20 -8.19 3.50 3.34
N PHE A 21 -8.21 2.18 3.18
CA PHE A 21 -9.06 1.43 2.28
C PHE A 21 -9.72 0.28 3.04
N ARG A 22 -10.89 -0.13 2.56
CA ARG A 22 -11.62 -1.30 3.08
C ARG A 22 -11.35 -2.58 2.26
N SER A 23 -10.50 -2.49 1.24
CA SER A 23 -10.11 -3.61 0.38
C SER A 23 -8.63 -3.51 0.06
N LEU A 24 -7.92 -4.65 0.14
CA LEU A 24 -6.52 -4.77 -0.21
C LEU A 24 -6.29 -4.40 -1.68
N GLU A 25 -7.18 -4.83 -2.57
CA GLU A 25 -7.12 -4.55 -3.99
C GLU A 25 -7.08 -3.04 -4.26
N LYS A 26 -7.96 -2.28 -3.60
CA LYS A 26 -8.00 -0.81 -3.73
C LYS A 26 -6.75 -0.12 -3.18
N ALA A 27 -6.16 -0.68 -2.12
CA ALA A 27 -4.88 -0.19 -1.60
C ALA A 27 -3.76 -0.46 -2.63
N ILE A 28 -3.70 -1.66 -3.20
CA ILE A 28 -2.72 -2.03 -4.23
C ILE A 28 -2.89 -1.17 -5.49
N GLU A 29 -4.11 -0.95 -5.96
CA GLU A 29 -4.40 -0.06 -7.09
C GLU A 29 -3.93 1.38 -6.84
N TYR A 30 -4.14 1.88 -5.61
CA TYR A 30 -3.63 3.20 -5.23
C TYR A 30 -2.11 3.24 -5.24
N ALA A 31 -1.45 2.25 -4.64
CA ALA A 31 0.01 2.13 -4.68
C ALA A 31 0.55 2.03 -6.12
N GLY A 32 -0.16 1.34 -7.01
CA GLY A 32 0.19 1.24 -8.44
C GLY A 32 0.14 2.57 -9.18
N LYS A 33 -0.76 3.49 -8.80
CA LYS A 33 -0.79 4.86 -9.36
C LYS A 33 0.41 5.71 -8.96
N HIS A 34 1.10 5.30 -7.90
CA HIS A 34 2.29 5.96 -7.34
C HIS A 34 3.53 5.07 -7.48
N ALA A 35 3.62 4.29 -8.56
CA ALA A 35 4.70 3.31 -8.75
C ALA A 35 6.11 3.92 -8.86
N ASP A 36 6.22 5.21 -9.15
CA ASP A 36 7.50 5.95 -9.12
C ASP A 36 8.02 6.13 -7.68
N GLU A 37 7.15 6.05 -6.68
CA GLU A 37 7.45 6.23 -5.25
C GLU A 37 7.34 4.92 -4.46
N LEU A 38 7.23 3.78 -5.13
CA LEU A 38 6.98 2.45 -4.55
C LEU A 38 7.95 2.05 -3.44
N SER A 39 9.20 2.53 -3.49
CA SER A 39 10.20 2.30 -2.45
C SER A 39 9.93 3.04 -1.14
N ALA A 40 9.06 4.05 -1.16
CA ALA A 40 8.62 4.83 -0.01
C ALA A 40 7.20 4.47 0.46
N LEU A 41 6.52 3.55 -0.23
CA LEU A 41 5.15 3.12 0.10
C LEU A 41 5.16 1.83 0.93
N GLU A 42 4.39 1.88 2.01
CA GLU A 42 4.14 0.75 2.89
C GLU A 42 2.63 0.56 3.03
N VAL A 43 2.16 -0.67 2.78
CA VAL A 43 0.76 -1.05 2.96
C VAL A 43 0.62 -1.82 4.27
N PHE A 44 -0.06 -1.23 5.23
CA PHE A 44 -0.38 -1.81 6.54
C PHE A 44 -1.74 -2.49 6.49
N ILE A 45 -1.80 -3.73 6.94
CA ILE A 45 -3.04 -4.50 7.07
C ILE A 45 -3.44 -4.55 8.53
N HIS A 46 -4.48 -3.77 8.87
CA HIS A 46 -5.09 -3.73 10.19
C HIS A 46 -6.19 -4.79 10.27
N ASN A 47 -5.87 -5.96 10.83
CA ASN A 47 -6.83 -7.05 10.99
C ASN A 47 -7.38 -7.13 12.41
N GLY A 48 -8.12 -6.09 12.82
CA GLY A 48 -9.04 -6.10 13.98
C GLY A 48 -8.50 -6.58 15.34
N GLY A 49 -7.18 -6.66 15.54
CA GLY A 49 -6.54 -7.16 16.76
C GLY A 49 -5.39 -8.17 16.54
N GLN A 50 -5.15 -8.61 15.31
CA GLN A 50 -3.94 -9.39 14.97
C GLN A 50 -2.77 -8.49 14.58
N ARG A 51 -1.57 -9.06 14.59
CA ARG A 51 -0.31 -8.39 14.21
C ARG A 51 -0.49 -7.70 12.86
N GLU A 52 -0.16 -6.41 12.81
CA GLU A 52 -0.15 -5.64 11.58
C GLU A 52 0.83 -6.29 10.59
N GLU A 53 0.33 -6.63 9.41
CA GLU A 53 1.18 -7.10 8.31
C GLU A 53 1.56 -5.89 7.45
N ILE A 54 2.82 -5.81 7.05
CA ILE A 54 3.36 -4.71 6.24
C ILE A 54 3.83 -5.30 4.92
N ILE A 55 3.26 -4.79 3.83
CA ILE A 55 3.67 -5.12 2.46
C ILE A 55 4.41 -3.90 1.90
N CYS A 56 5.65 -4.09 1.46
CA CYS A 56 6.45 -3.00 0.88
C CYS A 56 7.42 -3.52 -0.19
N GLY A 57 8.07 -2.58 -0.91
CA GLY A 57 9.17 -2.89 -1.83
C GLY A 57 8.81 -3.92 -2.92
N ALA A 58 9.59 -5.01 -2.99
CA ALA A 58 9.46 -6.02 -4.04
C ALA A 58 8.13 -6.81 -3.94
N GLU A 59 7.64 -7.04 -2.73
CA GLU A 59 6.38 -7.74 -2.50
C GLU A 59 5.20 -6.90 -2.98
N LEU A 60 5.20 -5.60 -2.62
CA LEU A 60 4.20 -4.65 -3.10
C LEU A 60 4.24 -4.50 -4.63
N ARG A 61 5.44 -4.44 -5.22
CA ARG A 61 5.60 -4.40 -6.68
C ARG A 61 4.98 -5.63 -7.35
N SER A 62 5.23 -6.82 -6.82
CA SER A 62 4.66 -8.06 -7.36
C SER A 62 3.13 -8.06 -7.31
N LEU A 63 2.55 -7.53 -6.23
CA LEU A 63 1.11 -7.41 -6.08
C LEU A 63 0.51 -6.39 -7.04
N ILE A 64 1.15 -5.22 -7.21
CA ILE A 64 0.74 -4.21 -8.20
C ILE A 64 0.77 -4.80 -9.60
N THR A 65 1.84 -5.51 -9.98
CA THR A 65 1.92 -6.16 -11.29
C THR A 65 0.76 -7.15 -11.49
N ARG A 66 0.38 -7.88 -10.44
CA ARG A 66 -0.69 -8.89 -10.52
C ARG A 66 -2.11 -8.28 -10.55
N VAL A 67 -2.34 -7.17 -9.85
CA VAL A 67 -3.66 -6.53 -9.73
C VAL A 67 -3.90 -5.52 -10.85
N CYS A 68 -2.89 -4.73 -11.24
CA CYS A 68 -3.06 -3.61 -12.16
C CYS A 68 -2.84 -3.95 -13.64
N HIS A 69 -2.25 -5.11 -13.98
CA HIS A 69 -2.02 -5.53 -15.38
C HIS A 69 -3.04 -6.58 -15.87
N HIS A 70 -4.29 -6.49 -15.46
CA HIS A 70 -5.36 -7.36 -15.92
C HIS A 70 -6.20 -6.75 -17.04
#